data_AF-A0A7W1HVY3-F1
#
_entry.id   AF-A0A7W1HVY3-F1
#
_cell.length_a   1.000
_cell.length_b   1.000
_cell.length_c   1.000
_cell.angle_alpha   90.00
_cell.angle_beta   90.00
_cell.angle_gamma   90.00
#
_symmetry.space_group_name_H-M   'P 1'
#
loop_
_entity.id
_entity.type
_entity.pdbx_description
1 polymer ?
#
loop_
_entity_poly.entity_id
_entity_poly.type
_entity_poly.pdbx_seq_one_letter_code
_entity_poly.pdbx_strand_id
1 'polypeptide(L)'
;MRKSEDKLNWILLVHQLPPKPTNLRVRIWRKLNNLGAVPIKNSVYILPFNEKTHEDFEWLRQGIETAGGEANVFRAESIEGTADAEIIRTFRRERDEDFSKIAAEFDALTGAVKEQKQNKHLTNERINAYETELGKLRAELEKIKAVDFFGASGQKAAVAAYKRAQKILRLNTDDIPAISRASGANFLSRSDYQGKRWVTRLNMHIDRLASAWLIKRFIDERPK
;
A
#
# COMPACT_ATOMS: atom_id res chain seq x y z
N MET A 1 34.50 28.42 12.72
CA MET A 1 34.04 27.01 12.64
C MET A 1 33.28 26.82 11.33
N ARG A 2 33.87 26.12 10.36
CA ARG A 2 33.15 25.70 9.14
C ARG A 2 32.05 24.73 9.57
N LYS A 3 30.79 24.98 9.21
CA LYS A 3 29.78 23.92 9.22
C LYS A 3 30.35 22.77 8.41
N SER A 4 30.54 21.61 9.02
CA SER A 4 30.69 20.37 8.27
C SER A 4 29.50 20.32 7.32
N GLU A 5 29.75 20.39 6.02
CA GLU A 5 28.77 19.89 5.06
C GLU A 5 28.48 18.46 5.51
N ASP A 6 27.25 18.18 5.92
CA ASP A 6 26.85 16.85 6.38
C ASP A 6 27.10 15.88 5.22
N LYS A 7 28.24 15.20 5.27
CA LYS A 7 28.60 14.20 4.28
C LYS A 7 27.55 13.12 4.30
N LEU A 8 26.91 12.90 3.15
CA LEU A 8 25.95 11.83 2.99
C LEU A 8 26.69 10.50 3.08
N ASN A 9 26.29 9.71 4.06
CA ASN A 9 26.73 8.32 4.17
C ASN A 9 25.81 7.46 3.32
N TRP A 10 26.40 6.53 2.58
CA TRP A 10 25.71 5.59 1.73
C TRP A 10 25.91 4.17 2.23
N ILE A 11 24.94 3.31 1.91
CA ILE A 11 25.07 1.86 2.01
C ILE A 11 24.88 1.24 0.63
N LEU A 12 25.79 0.34 0.28
CA LEU A 12 25.81 -0.33 -1.01
C LEU A 12 25.60 -1.82 -0.82
N LEU A 13 24.77 -2.41 -1.68
CA LEU A 13 24.67 -3.84 -1.86
C LEU A 13 25.28 -4.20 -3.21
N VAL A 14 26.36 -4.99 -3.18
CA VAL A 14 26.96 -5.61 -4.36
C VAL A 14 26.57 -7.07 -4.37
N HIS A 15 25.95 -7.55 -5.44
CA HIS A 15 25.49 -8.94 -5.48
C HIS A 15 25.83 -9.67 -6.78
N GLN A 16 25.88 -10.98 -6.71
CA GLN A 16 25.95 -11.88 -7.85
C GLN A 16 24.92 -12.99 -7.66
N LEU A 17 23.98 -13.07 -8.60
CA LEU A 17 22.90 -14.05 -8.53
C LEU A 17 23.25 -15.27 -9.40
N PRO A 18 22.97 -16.49 -8.93
CA PRO A 18 23.18 -17.70 -9.71
C PRO A 18 22.29 -17.69 -10.97
N PRO A 19 22.67 -18.46 -12.00
CA PRO A 19 21.90 -18.53 -13.26
C PRO A 19 20.53 -19.21 -13.06
N LYS A 20 20.38 -20.06 -12.04
CA LYS A 20 19.12 -20.71 -11.66
C LYS A 20 18.86 -20.51 -10.17
N PRO A 21 17.58 -20.41 -9.74
CA PRO A 21 16.38 -20.42 -10.58
C PRO A 21 16.11 -19.05 -11.25
N THR A 22 15.47 -19.07 -12.43
CA THR A 22 15.26 -17.86 -13.27
C THR A 22 14.44 -16.77 -12.55
N ASN A 23 13.56 -17.13 -11.63
CA ASN A 23 12.72 -16.19 -10.89
C ASN A 23 13.48 -15.44 -9.77
N LEU A 24 14.68 -15.90 -9.38
CA LEU A 24 15.45 -15.27 -8.30
C LEU A 24 15.77 -13.82 -8.62
N ARG A 25 16.21 -13.52 -9.86
CA ARG A 25 16.55 -12.16 -10.31
C ARG A 25 15.38 -11.21 -10.16
N VAL A 26 14.20 -11.61 -10.63
CA VAL A 26 12.97 -10.82 -10.52
C VAL A 26 12.58 -10.61 -9.05
N ARG A 27 12.71 -11.64 -8.21
CA ARG A 27 12.39 -11.55 -6.78
C ARG A 27 13.31 -10.56 -6.05
N ILE A 28 14.62 -10.62 -6.32
CA ILE A 28 15.61 -9.71 -5.71
C ILE A 28 15.40 -8.28 -6.20
N TRP A 29 15.20 -8.09 -7.52
CA TRP A 29 14.89 -6.78 -8.10
C TRP A 29 13.63 -6.15 -7.48
N ARG A 30 12.55 -6.92 -7.29
CA ARG A 30 11.34 -6.44 -6.60
C ARG A 30 11.62 -6.02 -5.16
N LYS A 31 12.44 -6.77 -4.42
CA LYS A 31 12.83 -6.40 -3.06
C LYS A 31 13.62 -5.08 -3.05
N LEU A 32 14.58 -4.92 -3.96
CA LEU A 32 15.37 -3.69 -4.08
C LEU A 32 14.50 -2.46 -4.40
N ASN A 33 13.57 -2.60 -5.34
CA ASN A 33 12.62 -1.52 -5.66
C ASN A 33 11.72 -1.18 -4.46
N ASN A 34 11.25 -2.18 -3.72
CA ASN A 34 10.42 -1.98 -2.53
C ASN A 34 11.18 -1.28 -1.39
N LEU A 35 12.51 -1.40 -1.35
CA LEU A 35 13.38 -0.66 -0.43
C LEU A 35 13.69 0.77 -0.93
N GLY A 36 13.33 1.10 -2.17
CA GLY A 36 13.72 2.33 -2.84
C GLY A 36 15.19 2.38 -3.26
N ALA A 37 15.86 1.22 -3.35
CA ALA A 37 17.27 1.17 -3.71
C ALA A 37 17.46 1.50 -5.19
N VAL A 38 18.40 2.40 -5.50
CA VAL A 38 18.68 2.78 -6.89
C VAL A 38 19.92 2.05 -7.42
N PRO A 39 19.92 1.62 -8.68
CA PRO A 39 21.10 1.00 -9.29
C PRO A 39 22.12 2.08 -9.68
N ILE A 40 23.39 1.86 -9.31
CA ILE A 40 24.51 2.72 -9.75
C ILE A 40 25.26 2.08 -10.92
N LYS A 41 25.46 0.77 -10.86
CA LYS A 41 26.02 -0.07 -11.93
C LYS A 41 25.37 -1.46 -11.87
N ASN A 42 25.71 -2.31 -12.84
CA ASN A 42 25.24 -3.70 -12.87
C ASN A 42 25.48 -4.38 -11.51
N SER A 43 24.39 -4.82 -10.89
CA SER A 43 24.36 -5.51 -9.58
C SER A 43 24.89 -4.72 -8.37
N VAL A 44 25.01 -3.39 -8.49
CA VAL A 44 25.37 -2.50 -7.38
C VAL A 44 24.20 -1.55 -7.12
N TYR A 45 23.62 -1.68 -5.93
CA TYR A 45 22.49 -0.88 -5.48
C TYR A 45 22.88 -0.04 -4.28
N ILE A 46 22.30 1.15 -4.18
CA ILE A 46 22.64 2.11 -3.13
C ILE A 46 21.39 2.61 -2.41
N LEU A 47 21.55 2.89 -1.11
CA LEU A 47 20.60 3.58 -0.24
C LEU A 47 21.33 4.62 0.61
N PRO A 48 20.67 5.70 1.05
CA PRO A 48 21.22 6.54 2.12
C PRO A 48 21.34 5.73 3.40
N PHE A 49 22.47 5.82 4.08
CA PHE A 49 22.75 5.04 5.27
C PHE A 49 21.88 5.50 6.46
N ASN A 50 21.17 4.54 7.05
CA ASN A 50 20.55 4.58 8.38
C ASN A 50 20.36 3.13 8.88
N GLU A 51 20.07 2.96 10.18
CA GLU A 51 19.94 1.64 10.80
C GLU A 51 18.94 0.74 10.07
N LYS A 52 17.79 1.28 9.68
CA LYS A 52 16.75 0.55 8.94
C LYS A 52 17.27 0.04 7.57
N THR A 53 17.88 0.92 6.78
CA THR A 53 18.43 0.54 5.45
C THR A 53 19.58 -0.46 5.55
N HIS A 54 20.34 -0.40 6.65
CA HIS A 54 21.39 -1.37 6.94
C HIS A 54 20.80 -2.75 7.24
N GLU A 55 19.81 -2.83 8.13
CA GLU A 55 19.09 -4.08 8.38
C GLU A 55 18.43 -4.63 7.11
N ASP A 56 17.74 -3.77 6.34
CA ASP A 56 17.08 -4.13 5.09
C ASP A 56 18.06 -4.77 4.08
N PHE A 57 19.28 -4.23 3.95
CA PHE A 57 20.32 -4.78 3.08
C PHE A 57 20.96 -6.04 3.64
N GLU A 58 21.16 -6.17 4.95
CA GLU A 58 21.65 -7.40 5.57
C GLU A 58 20.67 -8.57 5.40
N TRP A 59 19.37 -8.32 5.61
CA TRP A 59 18.33 -9.32 5.34
C TRP A 59 18.31 -9.74 3.86
N LEU A 60 18.54 -8.79 2.94
CA LEU A 60 18.61 -9.10 1.52
C LEU A 60 19.87 -9.89 1.16
N ARG A 61 21.04 -9.52 1.73
CA ARG A 61 22.31 -10.23 1.59
C ARG A 61 22.16 -11.70 1.99
N GLN A 62 21.66 -11.95 3.20
CA GLN A 62 21.43 -13.31 3.71
C GLN A 62 20.45 -14.09 2.81
N GLY A 63 19.39 -13.43 2.32
CA GLY A 63 18.44 -14.03 1.39
C GLY A 63 19.01 -14.38 0.02
N ILE A 64 20.02 -13.64 -0.45
CA ILE A 64 20.76 -13.93 -1.69
C ILE A 64 21.70 -15.12 -1.47
N GLU A 65 22.45 -15.13 -0.37
CA GLU A 65 23.38 -16.22 -0.03
C GLU A 65 22.66 -17.55 0.17
N THR A 66 21.53 -17.53 0.88
CA THR A 66 20.68 -18.71 1.06
C THR A 66 20.16 -19.27 -0.27
N ALA A 67 20.03 -18.42 -1.29
CA ALA A 67 19.61 -18.82 -2.63
C ALA A 67 20.77 -19.25 -3.54
N GLY A 68 21.99 -19.37 -3.01
CA GLY A 68 23.19 -19.78 -3.76
C GLY A 68 23.85 -18.65 -4.56
N GLY A 69 23.57 -17.38 -4.19
CA GLY A 69 24.30 -16.22 -4.72
C GLY A 69 25.37 -15.71 -3.77
N GLU A 70 26.03 -14.64 -4.18
CA GLU A 70 27.01 -13.91 -3.37
C GLU A 70 26.51 -12.48 -3.18
N ALA A 71 26.68 -11.91 -2.00
CA ALA A 71 26.33 -10.53 -1.74
C ALA A 71 27.21 -9.93 -0.65
N ASN A 72 27.58 -8.67 -0.81
CA ASN A 72 28.36 -7.91 0.15
C ASN A 72 27.71 -6.55 0.39
N VAL A 73 27.72 -6.12 1.65
CA VAL A 73 27.19 -4.83 2.08
C VAL A 73 28.34 -3.93 2.51
N PHE A 74 28.40 -2.72 1.97
CA PHE A 74 29.45 -1.75 2.27
C PHE A 74 28.83 -0.44 2.72
N ARG A 75 29.46 0.21 3.70
CA ARG A 75 29.25 1.63 3.96
C ARG A 75 30.27 2.43 3.16
N ALA A 76 29.82 3.50 2.51
CA ALA A 76 30.69 4.38 1.75
C ALA A 76 30.33 5.85 1.94
N GLU A 77 31.31 6.70 1.70
CA GLU A 77 31.13 8.14 1.52
C GLU A 77 31.57 8.48 0.10
N SER A 78 30.94 9.48 -0.52
CA SER A 78 31.47 9.98 -1.78
C SER A 78 32.76 10.78 -1.55
N ILE A 79 33.73 10.58 -2.43
CA ILE A 79 34.98 11.34 -2.45
C ILE A 79 34.72 12.77 -2.95
N GLU A 80 33.78 12.93 -3.90
CA GLU A 80 33.39 14.22 -4.48
C GLU A 80 31.86 14.42 -4.37
N GLY A 81 31.41 15.59 -3.91
CA GLY A 81 29.98 15.89 -3.76
C GLY A 81 29.17 15.88 -5.08
N THR A 82 29.84 15.89 -6.23
CA THR A 82 29.23 15.75 -7.57
C THR A 82 28.52 14.40 -7.73
N ALA A 83 29.10 13.31 -7.22
CA ALA A 83 28.50 11.99 -7.27
C ALA A 83 27.25 11.89 -6.38
N ASP A 84 27.27 12.51 -5.19
CA ASP A 84 26.09 12.57 -4.32
C ASP A 84 24.92 13.26 -5.03
N ALA A 85 25.18 14.38 -5.70
CA ALA A 85 24.16 15.10 -6.44
C ALA A 85 23.56 14.27 -7.59
N GLU A 86 24.38 13.47 -8.29
CA GLU A 86 23.91 12.58 -9.35
C GLU A 86 23.08 11.40 -8.83
N ILE A 87 23.53 10.80 -7.73
CA ILE A 87 22.82 9.73 -7.04
C ILE A 87 21.46 10.26 -6.56
N ILE A 88 21.42 11.42 -5.91
CA ILE A 88 20.17 12.08 -5.47
C ILE A 88 19.23 12.36 -6.65
N ARG A 89 19.76 12.85 -7.78
CA ARG A 89 18.94 13.06 -9.00
C ARG A 89 18.32 11.74 -9.48
N THR A 90 19.06 10.64 -9.40
CA THR A 90 18.55 9.31 -9.76
C THR A 90 17.43 8.89 -8.82
N PHE A 91 17.62 9.01 -7.50
CA PHE A 91 16.55 8.75 -6.51
C PHE A 91 15.28 9.55 -6.82
N ARG A 92 15.42 10.87 -7.02
CA ARG A 92 14.27 11.74 -7.31
C ARG A 92 13.56 11.33 -8.59
N ARG A 93 14.28 11.00 -9.67
CA ARG A 93 13.70 10.55 -10.93
C ARG A 93 12.88 9.26 -10.74
N GLU A 94 13.47 8.24 -10.11
CA GLU A 94 12.78 6.96 -9.86
C GLU A 94 11.53 7.15 -9.00
N ARG A 95 11.59 8.00 -7.96
CA ARG A 95 10.42 8.33 -7.13
C ARG A 95 9.38 9.17 -7.87
N ASP A 96 9.80 10.11 -8.72
CA ASP A 96 8.89 10.90 -9.56
C ASP A 96 8.09 10.01 -10.53
N GLU A 97 8.72 8.96 -11.09
CA GLU A 97 8.02 7.97 -11.91
C GLU A 97 6.97 7.18 -11.12
N ASP A 98 7.32 6.72 -9.91
CA ASP A 98 6.38 6.00 -9.05
C ASP A 98 5.21 6.90 -8.61
N PHE A 99 5.48 8.15 -8.26
CA PHE A 99 4.43 9.13 -7.97
C PHE A 99 3.55 9.43 -9.19
N SER A 100 4.14 9.50 -10.38
CA SER A 100 3.37 9.69 -11.62
C SER A 100 2.43 8.51 -11.89
N LYS A 101 2.89 7.28 -11.69
CA LYS A 101 2.07 6.06 -11.86
C LYS A 101 0.90 6.04 -10.89
N ILE A 102 1.15 6.22 -9.60
CA ILE A 102 0.08 6.20 -8.60
C ILE A 102 -0.89 7.38 -8.75
N ALA A 103 -0.42 8.55 -9.20
CA ALA A 103 -1.29 9.68 -9.52
C ALA A 103 -2.25 9.34 -10.68
N ALA A 104 -1.75 8.69 -11.73
CA ALA A 104 -2.57 8.23 -12.84
C ALA A 104 -3.62 7.20 -12.40
N GLU A 105 -3.30 6.30 -11.46
CA GLU A 105 -4.26 5.34 -10.89
C GLU A 105 -5.37 6.05 -10.09
N PHE A 106 -5.05 7.07 -9.29
CA PHE A 106 -6.07 7.87 -8.61
C PHE A 106 -6.95 8.69 -9.58
N ASP A 107 -6.36 9.23 -10.64
CA ASP A 107 -7.09 9.98 -11.65
C ASP A 107 -7.99 9.04 -12.50
N ALA A 108 -7.53 7.81 -12.78
CA ALA A 108 -8.34 6.77 -13.41
C ALA A 108 -9.53 6.35 -12.54
N LEU A 109 -9.32 6.12 -11.24
CA LEU A 109 -10.39 5.84 -10.28
C LEU A 109 -11.40 7.00 -10.24
N THR A 110 -10.90 8.24 -10.22
CA THR A 110 -11.73 9.44 -10.27
C THR A 110 -12.57 9.50 -11.56
N GLY A 111 -11.97 9.17 -12.71
CA GLY A 111 -12.64 9.09 -14.00
C GLY A 111 -13.75 8.06 -14.01
N ALA A 112 -13.46 6.85 -13.53
CA ALA A 112 -14.42 5.74 -13.45
C ALA A 112 -15.65 6.11 -12.62
N VAL A 113 -15.46 6.72 -11.44
CA VAL A 113 -16.59 7.15 -10.59
C VAL A 113 -17.45 8.19 -11.31
N LYS A 114 -16.84 9.17 -11.98
CA LYS A 114 -17.58 10.21 -12.72
C LYS A 114 -18.39 9.63 -13.87
N GLU A 115 -17.79 8.72 -14.65
CA GLU A 115 -18.45 8.05 -15.77
C GLU A 115 -19.67 7.24 -15.28
N GLN A 116 -19.51 6.45 -14.21
CA GLN A 116 -20.63 5.68 -13.65
C GLN A 116 -21.73 6.57 -13.08
N LYS A 117 -21.39 7.73 -12.49
CA LYS A 117 -22.38 8.73 -12.05
C LYS A 117 -23.17 9.30 -13.23
N GLN A 118 -22.49 9.68 -14.30
CA GLN A 118 -23.12 10.22 -15.52
C GLN A 118 -24.07 9.22 -16.15
N ASN A 119 -23.68 7.95 -16.21
CA ASN A 119 -24.50 6.87 -16.75
C ASN A 119 -25.58 6.35 -15.78
N LYS A 120 -25.76 6.98 -14.61
CA LYS A 120 -26.73 6.57 -13.56
C LYS A 120 -26.57 5.12 -13.09
N HIS A 121 -25.35 4.58 -13.16
CA HIS A 121 -25.02 3.22 -12.73
C HIS A 121 -24.15 3.18 -11.47
N LEU A 122 -24.13 4.25 -10.68
CA LEU A 122 -23.39 4.30 -9.43
C LEU A 122 -24.22 3.66 -8.31
N THR A 123 -24.01 2.37 -8.07
CA THR A 123 -24.66 1.61 -6.98
C THR A 123 -23.79 1.57 -5.72
N ASN A 124 -24.40 1.19 -4.58
CA ASN A 124 -23.67 1.04 -3.32
C ASN A 124 -22.56 0.01 -3.40
N GLU A 125 -22.77 -1.10 -4.11
CA GLU A 125 -21.73 -2.13 -4.29
C GLU A 125 -20.51 -1.56 -5.03
N ARG A 126 -20.75 -0.71 -6.04
CA ARG A 126 -19.67 -0.09 -6.82
C ARG A 126 -18.93 0.97 -6.00
N ILE A 127 -19.63 1.77 -5.21
CA ILE A 127 -18.99 2.72 -4.29
C ILE A 127 -18.11 1.97 -3.29
N ASN A 128 -18.62 0.91 -2.66
CA ASN A 128 -17.82 0.08 -1.74
C ASN A 128 -16.59 -0.53 -2.42
N ALA A 129 -16.72 -0.95 -3.68
CA ALA A 129 -15.60 -1.44 -4.48
C ALA A 129 -14.55 -0.34 -4.71
N TYR A 130 -14.97 0.86 -5.10
CA TYR A 130 -14.08 2.00 -5.29
C TYR A 130 -13.45 2.50 -3.98
N GLU A 131 -14.15 2.43 -2.85
CA GLU A 131 -13.57 2.73 -1.53
C GLU A 131 -12.49 1.71 -1.14
N THR A 132 -12.73 0.43 -1.43
CA THR A 132 -11.73 -0.63 -1.23
C THR A 132 -10.50 -0.40 -2.11
N GLU A 133 -10.71 -0.05 -3.38
CA GLU A 133 -9.64 0.29 -4.31
C GLU A 133 -8.87 1.54 -3.87
N LEU A 134 -9.55 2.62 -3.48
CA LEU A 134 -8.93 3.81 -2.91
C LEU A 134 -8.07 3.48 -1.69
N GLY A 135 -8.53 2.57 -0.82
CA GLY A 135 -7.76 2.09 0.33
C GLY A 135 -6.45 1.40 -0.07
N LYS A 136 -6.47 0.57 -1.13
CA LYS A 136 -5.27 -0.08 -1.67
C LYS A 136 -4.31 0.92 -2.28
N LEU A 137 -4.80 1.84 -3.11
CA LEU A 137 -3.98 2.89 -3.73
C LEU A 137 -3.37 3.83 -2.69
N ARG A 138 -4.12 4.15 -1.61
CA ARG A 138 -3.59 4.91 -0.48
C ARG A 138 -2.45 4.18 0.21
N ALA A 139 -2.61 2.88 0.47
CA ALA A 139 -1.54 2.08 1.08
C ALA A 139 -0.29 2.06 0.19
N GLU A 140 -0.46 1.98 -1.12
CA GLU A 140 0.66 2.05 -2.08
C GLU A 140 1.35 3.42 -2.08
N LEU A 141 0.58 4.52 -2.08
CA LEU A 141 1.12 5.87 -1.94
C LEU A 141 1.97 6.03 -0.68
N GLU A 142 1.53 5.48 0.45
CA GLU A 142 2.31 5.53 1.69
C GLU A 142 3.59 4.70 1.62
N LYS A 143 3.60 3.57 0.91
CA LYS A 143 4.83 2.81 0.66
C LYS A 143 5.82 3.63 -0.17
N ILE A 144 5.37 4.27 -1.25
CA ILE A 144 6.23 5.12 -2.10
C ILE A 144 6.83 6.26 -1.26
N LYS A 145 6.02 6.91 -0.42
CA LYS A 145 6.49 7.98 0.49
C LYS A 145 7.50 7.47 1.51
N ALA A 146 7.35 6.24 2.01
CA ALA A 146 8.26 5.67 3.00
C ALA A 146 9.68 5.43 2.45
N VAL A 147 9.84 5.37 1.13
CA VAL A 147 11.12 5.19 0.45
C VAL A 147 11.53 6.40 -0.39
N ASP A 148 10.84 7.54 -0.23
CA ASP A 148 11.25 8.81 -0.81
C ASP A 148 12.25 9.52 0.11
N PHE A 149 13.52 9.15 -0.04
CA PHE A 149 14.58 9.66 0.82
C PHE A 149 14.96 11.12 0.57
N PHE A 150 14.68 11.66 -0.62
CA PHE A 150 15.22 12.95 -1.08
C PHE A 150 14.17 13.96 -1.55
N GLY A 151 12.89 13.65 -1.35
CA GLY A 151 11.76 14.53 -1.61
C GLY A 151 11.54 14.75 -3.11
N ALA A 152 10.90 13.78 -3.75
CA ALA A 152 10.58 13.86 -5.16
C ALA A 152 9.47 14.89 -5.42
N SER A 153 9.53 15.57 -6.56
CA SER A 153 8.62 16.68 -6.88
C SER A 153 7.18 16.23 -7.14
N GLY A 154 7.02 15.00 -7.66
CA GLY A 154 5.75 14.37 -8.01
C GLY A 154 4.85 14.04 -6.81
N GLN A 155 5.40 14.01 -5.59
CA GLN A 155 4.62 13.70 -4.38
C GLN A 155 3.39 14.62 -4.22
N LYS A 156 3.55 15.93 -4.50
CA LYS A 156 2.45 16.89 -4.39
C LYS A 156 1.31 16.57 -5.35
N ALA A 157 1.64 16.18 -6.58
CA ALA A 157 0.65 15.80 -7.59
C ALA A 157 -0.08 14.52 -7.21
N ALA A 158 0.63 13.49 -6.74
CA ALA A 158 0.04 12.24 -6.27
C ALA A 158 -0.90 12.44 -5.07
N VAL A 159 -0.50 13.25 -4.09
CA VAL A 159 -1.35 13.60 -2.93
C VAL A 159 -2.59 14.39 -3.37
N ALA A 160 -2.46 15.29 -4.35
CA ALA A 160 -3.60 16.01 -4.89
C ALA A 160 -4.58 15.08 -5.61
N ALA A 161 -4.08 14.12 -6.41
CA ALA A 161 -4.90 13.11 -7.08
C ALA A 161 -5.65 12.23 -6.07
N TYR A 162 -4.96 11.76 -5.02
CA TYR A 162 -5.59 11.04 -3.90
C TYR A 162 -6.73 11.84 -3.25
N LYS A 163 -6.49 13.12 -2.93
CA LYS A 163 -7.52 14.00 -2.33
C LYS A 163 -8.73 14.18 -3.25
N ARG A 164 -8.52 14.29 -4.57
CA ARG A 164 -9.62 14.36 -5.55
C ARG A 164 -10.45 13.09 -5.56
N ALA A 165 -9.81 11.92 -5.63
CA ALA A 165 -10.47 10.62 -5.61
C ALA A 165 -11.27 10.43 -4.31
N GLN A 166 -10.66 10.73 -3.17
CA GLN A 166 -11.33 10.69 -1.87
C GLN A 166 -12.55 11.61 -1.79
N LYS A 167 -12.40 12.86 -2.24
CA LYS A 167 -13.50 13.85 -2.21
C LYS A 167 -14.69 13.38 -3.05
N ILE A 168 -14.42 12.87 -4.25
CA ILE A 168 -15.48 12.40 -5.14
C ILE A 168 -16.21 11.21 -4.53
N LEU A 169 -15.50 10.25 -3.93
CA LEU A 169 -16.17 9.12 -3.27
C LEU A 169 -17.02 9.59 -2.09
N ARG A 170 -16.49 10.44 -1.20
CA ARG A 170 -17.26 11.00 -0.07
C ARG A 170 -18.56 11.68 -0.50
N LEU A 171 -18.49 12.56 -1.50
CA LEU A 171 -19.66 13.26 -2.01
C LEU A 171 -20.73 12.29 -2.54
N ASN A 172 -20.32 11.18 -3.16
CA ASN A 172 -21.28 10.20 -3.67
C ASN A 172 -21.78 9.23 -2.60
N THR A 173 -21.03 9.00 -1.53
CA THR A 173 -21.51 8.28 -0.35
C THR A 173 -22.57 9.11 0.40
N ASP A 174 -22.39 10.43 0.49
CA ASP A 174 -23.32 11.36 1.15
C ASP A 174 -24.54 11.72 0.27
N ASP A 175 -24.38 11.80 -1.06
CA ASP A 175 -25.47 12.09 -2.03
C ASP A 175 -26.47 10.93 -2.16
N ILE A 176 -26.10 9.72 -1.73
CA ILE A 176 -27.07 8.63 -1.67
C ILE A 176 -27.94 8.89 -0.45
N PRO A 177 -29.26 9.09 -0.62
CA PRO A 177 -30.15 9.08 0.52
C PRO A 177 -29.91 7.74 1.19
N ALA A 178 -29.32 7.76 2.40
CA ALA A 178 -29.05 6.60 3.22
C ALA A 178 -30.27 5.71 3.04
N ILE A 179 -30.11 4.56 2.35
CA ILE A 179 -31.21 3.70 1.86
C ILE A 179 -32.34 3.95 2.80
N SER A 180 -33.39 4.64 2.33
CA SER A 180 -34.55 5.00 3.14
C SER A 180 -34.72 3.84 4.09
N ARG A 181 -34.34 4.01 5.37
CA ARG A 181 -34.40 2.92 6.36
C ARG A 181 -35.85 2.53 6.22
N ALA A 182 -36.12 1.39 5.59
CA ALA A 182 -37.42 1.17 4.99
C ALA A 182 -38.42 1.56 6.05
N SER A 183 -39.15 2.64 5.83
CA SER A 183 -40.09 3.20 6.80
C SER A 183 -41.33 2.31 6.72
N GLY A 184 -41.11 1.03 7.04
CA GLY A 184 -41.80 -0.13 6.48
C GLY A 184 -41.03 -1.45 6.65
N ALA A 185 -39.76 -1.45 7.09
CA ALA A 185 -39.26 -2.60 7.83
C ALA A 185 -40.01 -2.57 9.16
N ASN A 186 -41.01 -3.44 9.30
CA ASN A 186 -41.53 -3.79 10.62
C ASN A 186 -40.29 -3.99 11.50
N PHE A 187 -40.10 -3.14 12.50
CA PHE A 187 -39.12 -3.42 13.53
C PHE A 187 -39.54 -4.76 14.10
N LEU A 188 -38.78 -5.79 13.74
CA LEU A 188 -38.98 -7.13 14.23
C LEU A 188 -38.85 -7.03 15.74
N SER A 189 -39.95 -7.28 16.45
CA SER A 189 -39.93 -7.13 17.90
C SER A 189 -39.00 -8.20 18.46
N ARG A 190 -38.09 -7.81 19.36
CA ARG A 190 -37.19 -8.76 20.05
C ARG A 190 -37.98 -9.90 20.68
N SER A 191 -39.20 -9.63 21.17
CA SER A 191 -40.10 -10.63 21.75
C SER A 191 -40.41 -11.80 20.80
N ASP A 192 -40.47 -11.54 19.50
CA ASP A 192 -40.90 -12.53 18.52
C ASP A 192 -39.83 -13.60 18.26
N TYR A 193 -38.60 -13.33 18.69
CA TYR A 193 -37.42 -14.14 18.44
C TYR A 193 -36.77 -14.71 19.72
N GLN A 194 -37.39 -14.53 20.89
CA GLN A 194 -36.94 -15.15 22.16
C GLN A 194 -37.50 -16.57 22.33
N GLY A 195 -36.69 -17.48 22.88
CA GLY A 195 -37.11 -18.85 23.20
C GLY A 195 -37.39 -19.73 21.98
N LYS A 196 -36.97 -19.31 20.78
CA LYS A 196 -37.07 -20.08 19.54
C LYS A 196 -35.96 -21.13 19.48
N ARG A 197 -36.14 -22.11 18.58
CA ARG A 197 -35.11 -23.11 18.27
C ARG A 197 -34.23 -22.59 17.15
N TRP A 198 -32.95 -22.39 17.42
CA TRP A 198 -31.99 -21.81 16.49
C TRP A 198 -31.33 -22.93 15.69
N VAL A 199 -31.40 -22.86 14.36
CA VAL A 199 -30.84 -23.90 13.47
C VAL A 199 -29.48 -23.47 12.96
N THR A 200 -28.46 -24.30 13.20
CA THR A 200 -27.14 -24.16 12.56
C THR A 200 -27.03 -25.09 11.35
N ARG A 201 -26.30 -24.65 10.31
CA ARG A 201 -25.91 -25.52 9.17
C ARG A 201 -24.44 -25.90 9.28
N LEU A 202 -24.05 -27.02 8.68
CA LEU A 202 -22.64 -27.34 8.49
C LEU A 202 -22.04 -26.45 7.37
N ASN A 203 -20.76 -26.07 7.51
CA ASN A 203 -20.02 -25.13 6.66
C ASN A 203 -20.49 -23.65 6.75
N MET A 204 -20.36 -23.03 7.93
CA MET A 204 -20.68 -21.62 8.13
C MET A 204 -19.48 -20.70 7.86
N HIS A 205 -19.71 -19.65 7.06
CA HIS A 205 -18.78 -18.53 6.87
C HIS A 205 -18.75 -17.60 8.11
N ILE A 206 -17.72 -16.74 8.22
CA ILE A 206 -17.39 -15.93 9.40
C ILE A 206 -18.56 -15.04 9.86
N ASP A 207 -19.35 -14.50 8.92
CA ASP A 207 -20.55 -13.71 9.17
C ASP A 207 -21.61 -14.47 9.97
N ARG A 208 -21.75 -15.78 9.76
CA ARG A 208 -22.74 -16.61 10.46
C ARG A 208 -22.28 -17.07 11.84
N LEU A 209 -20.97 -17.11 12.08
CA LEU A 209 -20.40 -17.35 13.42
C LEU A 209 -20.66 -16.15 14.34
N ALA A 210 -20.57 -14.92 13.82
CA ALA A 210 -20.88 -13.71 14.57
C ALA A 210 -22.35 -13.63 15.00
N SER A 211 -23.27 -14.20 14.20
CA SER A 211 -24.70 -14.24 14.52
C SER A 211 -24.99 -14.96 15.84
N ALA A 212 -24.26 -16.03 16.18
CA ALA A 212 -24.46 -16.75 17.44
C ALA A 212 -24.17 -15.86 18.67
N TRP A 213 -23.10 -15.07 18.60
CA TRP A 213 -22.79 -14.07 19.63
C TRP A 213 -23.86 -12.99 19.71
N LEU A 214 -24.28 -12.46 18.57
CA LEU A 214 -25.31 -11.41 18.49
C LEU A 214 -26.65 -11.88 19.05
N ILE A 215 -27.08 -13.09 18.70
CA ILE A 215 -28.32 -13.71 19.19
C ILE A 215 -28.27 -13.84 20.71
N LYS A 216 -27.20 -14.46 21.24
CA LYS A 216 -27.04 -14.68 22.69
C LYS A 216 -26.96 -13.36 23.47
N ARG A 217 -26.39 -12.31 22.87
CA ARG A 217 -26.13 -11.05 23.56
C ARG A 217 -27.30 -10.08 23.50
N PHE A 218 -28.06 -10.05 22.40
CA PHE A 218 -29.01 -8.98 22.12
C PHE A 218 -30.43 -9.45 21.79
N ILE A 219 -30.63 -10.73 21.45
CA ILE A 219 -31.94 -11.24 21.02
C ILE A 219 -32.51 -12.17 22.08
N ASP A 220 -31.88 -13.31 22.29
CA ASP A 220 -32.33 -14.41 23.14
C ASP A 220 -31.25 -14.74 24.18
N GLU A 221 -31.55 -14.54 25.47
CA GLU A 221 -30.59 -14.77 26.55
C GLU A 221 -30.36 -16.28 26.83
N ARG A 222 -31.28 -17.14 26.36
CA ARG A 222 -31.21 -18.61 26.53
C ARG A 222 -31.59 -19.33 25.22
N PRO A 223 -30.80 -19.17 24.14
CA PRO A 223 -31.10 -19.77 22.84
C PRO A 223 -31.00 -21.30 22.91
N LYS A 224 -32.00 -22.01 22.35
CA LYS A 224 -32.10 -23.48 22.29
C LYS A 224 -31.81 -24.06 20.91
#